data_AF-A0A961WIT9-F1
#
_entry.id   AF-A0A961WIT9-F1
#
_cell.length_a   1.000
_cell.length_b   1.000
_cell.length_c   1.000
_cell.angle_alpha   90.00
_cell.angle_beta   90.00
_cell.angle_gamma   90.00
#
_symmetry.space_group_name_H-M   'P 1'
#
loop_
_entity.id
_entity.type
_entity.pdbx_description
1 polymer ?
#
loop_
_entity_poly.entity_id
_entity_poly.type
_entity_poly.pdbx_seq_one_letter_code
_entity_poly.pdbx_strand_id
1 'polypeptide(L)'
;MAASKYEIELLQMLEMHEILHLRGYAFSLGPNGGVIADRWGHMRGLWSHVDGAFGWTPASHTEPVHWSEDAAAAVRYTLVNLSIQ
;
A
#
# COMPACT_ATOMS: atom_id res chain seq x y z
N MET A 1 -11.98 2.14 12.91
CA MET A 1 -12.35 0.90 12.19
C MET A 1 -11.14 0.00 12.20
N ALA A 2 -11.31 -1.30 12.44
CA ALA A 2 -10.20 -2.27 12.35
C ALA A 2 -9.82 -2.50 10.88
N ALA A 3 -8.57 -2.88 10.61
CA ALA A 3 -8.12 -3.23 9.27
C ALA A 3 -8.98 -4.35 8.68
N SER A 4 -9.36 -4.21 7.42
CA SER A 4 -10.14 -5.25 6.73
C SER A 4 -9.26 -6.47 6.41
N LYS A 5 -9.88 -7.65 6.23
CA LYS A 5 -9.15 -8.85 5.81
C LYS A 5 -8.32 -8.64 4.53
N TYR A 6 -8.80 -7.78 3.63
CA TYR A 6 -8.15 -7.46 2.35
C TYR A 6 -6.89 -6.62 2.55
N GLU A 7 -6.90 -5.71 3.54
CA GLU A 7 -5.74 -4.88 3.88
C GLU A 7 -4.66 -5.71 4.59
N ILE A 8 -5.06 -6.68 5.42
CA ILE A 8 -4.14 -7.65 6.02
C ILE A 8 -3.49 -8.52 4.93
N GLU A 9 -4.28 -9.01 3.97
CA GLU A 9 -3.79 -9.77 2.82
C GLU A 9 -2.80 -8.94 1.99
N LEU A 10 -3.15 -7.70 1.65
CA LEU A 10 -2.25 -6.81 0.92
C LEU A 10 -0.94 -6.56 1.68
N LEU A 11 -1.00 -6.31 2.99
CA LEU A 11 0.19 -6.12 3.81
C LEU A 11 1.12 -7.35 3.73
N GLN A 12 0.57 -8.55 3.95
CA GLN A 12 1.35 -9.79 3.88
C GLN A 12 2.00 -9.97 2.51
N MET A 13 1.27 -9.70 1.42
CA MET A 13 1.82 -9.81 0.07
C MET A 13 2.94 -8.80 -0.18
N LEU A 14 2.79 -7.55 0.28
CA LEU A 14 3.83 -6.53 0.15
C LEU A 14 5.10 -6.92 0.93
N GLU A 15 4.94 -7.45 2.14
CA GLU A 15 6.05 -7.90 2.99
C GLU A 15 6.79 -9.12 2.40
N MET A 16 6.15 -9.94 1.57
CA MET A 16 6.81 -11.07 0.90
C MET A 16 7.83 -10.65 -0.17
N HIS A 17 7.82 -9.39 -0.61
CA HIS A 17 8.71 -8.90 -1.67
C HIS A 17 9.97 -8.24 -1.10
N GLU A 18 11.05 -9.02 -0.95
CA GLU A 18 12.37 -8.56 -0.47
C GLU A 18 12.90 -7.32 -1.19
N ILE A 19 12.64 -7.20 -2.51
CA ILE A 19 13.08 -6.04 -3.29
C ILE A 19 12.50 -4.71 -2.78
N LEU A 20 11.29 -4.71 -2.20
CA LEU A 20 10.70 -3.50 -1.61
C LEU A 20 11.47 -3.10 -0.36
N HIS A 21 11.81 -4.06 0.50
CA HIS A 21 12.64 -3.83 1.69
C HIS A 21 14.03 -3.32 1.33
N LEU A 22 14.68 -3.92 0.33
CA LEU A 22 15.99 -3.45 -0.17
C LEU A 22 15.93 -2.01 -0.74
N ARG A 23 14.75 -1.60 -1.24
CA ARG A 23 14.49 -0.23 -1.71
C ARG A 23 14.05 0.73 -0.60
N GLY A 24 14.08 0.27 0.65
CA GLY A 24 13.78 1.06 1.83
C GLY A 24 12.31 1.12 2.23
N TYR A 25 11.46 0.33 1.60
CA TYR A 25 10.04 0.31 1.93
C TYR A 25 9.78 -0.46 3.22
N ALA A 26 8.86 0.07 4.01
CA ALA A 26 8.23 -0.61 5.13
C ALA A 26 6.72 -0.43 5.02
N PHE A 27 5.97 -1.44 5.45
CA PHE A 27 4.51 -1.44 5.38
C PHE A 27 3.93 -1.68 6.77
N SER A 28 2.80 -1.06 7.06
CA SER A 28 2.10 -1.25 8.34
C SER A 28 0.60 -0.98 8.19
N LEU A 29 -0.21 -1.52 9.10
CA LEU A 29 -1.63 -1.19 9.14
C LEU A 29 -1.84 0.16 9.82
N GLY A 30 -2.64 1.01 9.18
CA GLY A 30 -3.07 2.28 9.76
C GLY A 30 -4.07 2.07 10.91
N PRO A 31 -4.11 3.00 11.89
CA PRO A 31 -5.03 2.91 13.03
C PRO A 31 -6.51 2.97 12.64
N ASN A 32 -6.80 3.52 11.45
CA ASN A 32 -8.15 3.63 10.91
C ASN A 32 -8.43 2.62 9.78
N GLY A 33 -7.54 1.64 9.56
CA GLY A 33 -7.51 0.79 8.38
C GLY A 33 -6.50 1.26 7.33
N GLY A 34 -6.41 0.48 6.27
CA GLY A 34 -5.46 0.67 5.17
C GLY A 34 -4.02 0.24 5.49
N VAL A 35 -3.22 0.09 4.44
CA VAL A 35 -1.80 -0.25 4.49
C VAL A 35 -0.97 1.00 4.19
N ILE A 36 -0.32 1.52 5.22
CA ILE A 36 0.63 2.63 5.11
C ILE A 36 1.90 2.10 4.44
N ALA A 37 2.34 2.79 3.39
CA ALA A 37 3.63 2.56 2.77
C ALA A 37 4.59 3.69 3.17
N ASP A 38 5.62 3.32 3.91
CA ASP A 38 6.74 4.16 4.29
C ASP A 38 7.95 3.85 3.40
N ARG A 39 8.80 4.85 3.16
CA ARG A 39 10.12 4.63 2.59
C ARG A 39 11.15 5.44 3.37
N TRP A 40 12.11 4.76 4.00
CA TRP A 40 13.17 5.36 4.83
C TRP A 40 12.66 6.31 5.92
N GLY A 41 11.53 5.98 6.56
CA GLY A 41 10.92 6.78 7.63
C GLY A 41 10.05 7.94 7.12
N HIS A 42 9.81 8.02 5.80
CA HIS A 42 8.87 8.97 5.21
C HIS A 42 7.65 8.26 4.62
N MET A 43 6.47 8.58 5.15
CA MET A 43 5.20 8.11 4.60
C MET A 43 5.07 8.53 3.13
N ARG A 44 4.92 7.56 2.23
CA ARG A 44 4.72 7.77 0.78
C ARG A 44 3.24 7.79 0.43
N GLY A 45 2.44 7.04 1.17
CA GLY A 45 1.00 7.01 0.97
C GLY A 45 0.34 5.85 1.71
N LEU A 46 -0.92 5.63 1.35
CA LEU A 46 -1.83 4.68 1.95
C LEU A 46 -2.53 3.90 0.84
N TRP A 47 -2.56 2.58 0.97
CA TRP A 47 -3.54 1.75 0.29
C TRP A 47 -4.77 1.57 1.17
N SER A 48 -5.96 1.87 0.67
CA SER A 48 -7.23 1.60 1.35
C SER A 48 -8.10 0.67 0.52
N HIS A 49 -8.86 -0.20 1.17
CA HIS A 49 -9.79 -1.08 0.46
C HIS A 49 -11.23 -0.51 0.54
N VAL A 50 -11.78 -0.12 -0.62
CA VAL A 50 -13.13 0.48 -0.74
C VAL A 50 -13.87 -0.20 -1.89
N ASP A 51 -15.11 -0.64 -1.62
CA ASP A 51 -16.03 -1.22 -2.61
C ASP A 51 -15.43 -2.34 -3.50
N GLY A 52 -14.55 -3.15 -2.92
CA GLY A 52 -13.94 -4.30 -3.61
C GLY A 52 -12.66 -3.99 -4.38
N ALA A 53 -12.13 -2.77 -4.26
CA ALA A 53 -10.89 -2.35 -4.91
C ALA A 53 -9.93 -1.71 -3.91
N PHE A 54 -8.65 -1.69 -4.26
CA PHE A 54 -7.60 -1.00 -3.52
C PHE A 54 -7.33 0.37 -4.13
N GLY A 55 -7.49 1.44 -3.36
CA GLY A 55 -7.16 2.81 -3.75
C GLY A 55 -5.82 3.23 -3.16
N TRP A 56 -4.91 3.74 -4.00
CA TRP A 56 -3.64 4.32 -3.56
C TRP A 56 -3.77 5.84 -3.42
N THR A 57 -3.58 6.34 -2.21
CA THR A 57 -3.55 7.76 -1.87
C THR A 57 -2.12 8.16 -1.49
N PRO A 58 -1.40 8.93 -2.33
CA PRO A 58 -0.10 9.48 -1.96
C PRO A 58 -0.22 10.38 -0.73
N ALA A 59 0.84 10.49 0.07
CA ALA A 59 0.84 11.30 1.29
C ALA A 59 0.54 12.81 1.05
N SER A 60 0.73 13.29 -0.18
CA SER A 60 0.41 14.65 -0.61
C SER A 60 -1.02 14.85 -1.11
N HIS A 61 -1.86 13.81 -1.09
CA HIS A 61 -3.21 13.82 -1.62
C HIS A 61 -4.22 13.41 -0.53
N THR A 62 -5.45 13.88 -0.66
CA THR A 62 -6.56 13.51 0.22
C THR A 62 -7.42 12.39 -0.35
N GLU A 63 -7.24 12.05 -1.63
CA GLU A 63 -8.06 11.09 -2.37
C GLU A 63 -7.18 10.12 -3.18
N PRO A 64 -7.68 8.90 -3.48
CA PRO A 64 -6.94 7.94 -4.28
C PRO A 64 -6.66 8.45 -5.70
N VAL A 65 -5.41 8.36 -6.14
CA VAL A 65 -4.99 8.72 -7.51
C VAL A 65 -4.88 7.50 -8.42
N HIS A 66 -4.93 6.30 -7.84
CA HIS A 66 -4.85 5.05 -8.57
C HIS A 66 -5.71 3.98 -7.88
N TRP A 67 -6.28 3.10 -8.68
CA TRP A 67 -7.13 2.00 -8.23
C TRP A 67 -6.63 0.67 -8.80
N SER A 68 -6.66 -0.36 -7.97
CA SER A 68 -6.28 -1.73 -8.30
C SER A 68 -7.43 -2.67 -7.93
N GLU A 69 -7.78 -3.57 -8.84
CA GLU A 69 -8.93 -4.48 -8.69
C GLU A 69 -8.70 -5.56 -7.62
N ASP A 70 -7.44 -5.88 -7.31
CA ASP A 70 -7.08 -6.87 -6.30
C ASP A 70 -5.72 -6.55 -5.63
N ALA A 71 -5.39 -7.32 -4.59
CA ALA A 71 -4.15 -7.14 -3.83
C ALA A 71 -2.91 -7.40 -4.71
N ALA A 72 -2.97 -8.35 -5.64
CA ALA A 72 -1.87 -8.66 -6.55
C ALA A 72 -1.56 -7.49 -7.50
N ALA A 73 -2.58 -6.79 -7.99
CA ALA A 73 -2.47 -5.59 -8.81
C ALA A 73 -1.88 -4.43 -8.01
N ALA A 74 -2.32 -4.23 -6.76
CA ALA A 74 -1.77 -3.20 -5.87
C ALA A 74 -0.27 -3.44 -5.57
N VAL A 75 0.13 -4.70 -5.37
CA VAL A 75 1.54 -5.09 -5.20
C VAL A 75 2.34 -4.79 -6.48
N ARG A 76 1.84 -5.18 -7.66
CA ARG A 76 2.48 -4.87 -8.94
C ARG A 76 2.66 -3.37 -9.15
N TYR A 77 1.63 -2.58 -8.86
CA TYR A 77 1.72 -1.12 -8.93
C TYR A 77 2.80 -0.57 -7.98
N THR A 78 2.87 -1.09 -6.76
CA THR A 78 3.89 -0.69 -5.78
C THR A 78 5.31 -1.01 -6.26
N LEU A 79 5.52 -2.21 -6.81
CA LEU A 79 6.81 -2.65 -7.35
C LEU A 79 7.24 -1.82 -8.58
N VAL A 80 6.33 -1.53 -9.50
CA VAL A 80 6.67 -0.93 -10.80
C VAL A 80 6.61 0.60 -10.77
N ASN A 81 5.61 1.19 -10.13
CA ASN A 81 5.40 2.64 -10.22
C ASN A 81 5.93 3.37 -8.99
N LEU A 82 5.71 2.83 -7.79
CA LEU A 82 6.11 3.53 -6.57
C LEU A 82 7.60 3.38 -6.29
N SER A 83 8.14 2.16 -6.45
CA SER A 83 9.50 1.85 -5.99
C SER A 83 10.62 2.14 -7.01
N ILE A 84 10.31 2.75 -8.14
CA ILE A 84 11.31 3.23 -9.13
C ILE A 84 11.66 4.72 -8.91
N GLN A 85 10.81 5.46 -8.19
CA GLN A 85 11.02 6.86 -7.80
C GLN A 85 11.90 6.98 -6.56
#